data_AF-A0A5C9EDC6-F1
#
_entry.id   AF-A0A5C9EDC6-F1
#
_cell.length_a   1.000
_cell.length_b   1.000
_cell.length_c   1.000
_cell.angle_alpha   90.00
_cell.angle_beta   90.00
_cell.angle_gamma   90.00
#
_symmetry.space_group_name_H-M   'P 1'
#
loop_
_entity.id
_entity.type
_entity.pdbx_description
1 polymer ?
#
loop_
_entity_poly.entity_id
_entity_poly.type
_entity_poly.pdbx_seq_one_letter_code
_entity_poly.pdbx_strand_id
1 'polypeptide(L)'
;MIQNFITIYKRLLQSIKYDTYRYIYQEFNIKNKLTGLIGPRGTGKTTLLLQYINEKIDNKDQCIYVTLDHIYFANTLLTDFVNELYEVYVIKIFFFDEIHKYPNWNQELKNIYDSYPDIKIVFSGSSSIDLIKGSY
;
A
#
# COMPACT_ATOMS: atom_id res chain seq x y z
N MET A 1 8.42 16.95 -0.27
CA MET A 1 7.73 16.17 0.80
C MET A 1 7.65 14.69 0.43
N ILE A 2 7.28 14.36 -0.83
CA ILE A 2 7.31 13.01 -1.39
C ILE A 2 8.65 12.29 -1.25
N GLN A 3 9.78 12.98 -1.46
CA GLN A 3 11.11 12.39 -1.32
C GLN A 3 11.35 11.72 0.05
N ASN A 4 10.71 12.23 1.11
CA ASN A 4 10.78 11.62 2.44
C ASN A 4 10.11 10.25 2.45
N PHE A 5 8.94 10.09 1.80
CA PHE A 5 8.26 8.80 1.68
C PHE A 5 9.10 7.78 0.90
N ILE A 6 9.74 8.20 -0.20
CA ILE A 6 10.64 7.33 -0.96
C ILE A 6 11.83 6.89 -0.11
N THR A 7 12.40 7.81 0.69
CA THR A 7 13.52 7.51 1.59
C THR A 7 13.10 6.54 2.70
N ILE A 8 11.95 6.77 3.33
CA ILE A 8 11.38 5.89 4.35
C ILE A 8 11.13 4.50 3.75
N TYR A 9 10.52 4.42 2.58
CA TYR A 9 10.27 3.19 1.84
C TYR A 9 11.58 2.40 1.62
N LYS A 10 12.61 3.03 1.04
CA LYS A 10 13.90 2.37 0.78
C LYS A 10 14.57 1.89 2.07
N ARG A 11 14.50 2.69 3.14
CA ARG A 11 15.02 2.30 4.46
C ARG A 11 14.29 1.10 5.06
N LEU A 12 12.97 1.03 4.91
CA LEU A 12 12.16 -0.09 5.41
C LEU A 12 12.42 -1.39 4.64
N LEU A 13 12.64 -1.31 3.33
CA LEU A 13 13.03 -2.50 2.57
C LEU A 13 14.38 -3.07 3.01
N GLN A 14 15.34 -2.20 3.30
CA GLN A 14 16.67 -2.62 3.74
C GLN A 14 16.67 -3.25 5.14
N SER A 15 15.68 -2.96 5.99
CA SER A 15 15.64 -3.46 7.37
C SER A 15 15.02 -4.85 7.51
N ILE A 16 14.51 -5.43 6.43
CA ILE A 16 13.85 -6.74 6.48
C ILE A 16 14.85 -7.88 6.55
N LYS A 17 14.60 -8.75 7.52
CA LYS A 17 15.27 -10.05 7.69
C LYS A 17 14.41 -11.15 7.07
N TYR A 18 15.04 -12.02 6.28
CA TYR A 18 14.39 -13.11 5.53
C TYR A 18 14.35 -14.44 6.29
N ASP A 19 14.64 -14.43 7.58
CA ASP A 19 14.80 -15.67 8.37
C ASP A 19 13.48 -16.48 8.45
N THR A 20 12.32 -15.82 8.28
CA THR A 20 11.00 -16.47 8.26
C THR A 20 10.01 -15.75 7.35
N TYR A 21 9.14 -16.52 6.67
CA TYR A 21 8.00 -16.02 5.92
C TYR A 21 6.72 -16.02 6.76
N ARG A 22 5.83 -15.07 6.49
CA ARG A 22 4.49 -15.07 7.10
C ARG A 22 3.61 -16.17 6.49
N TYR A 23 2.68 -16.71 7.27
CA TYR A 23 1.89 -17.90 6.89
C TYR A 23 1.14 -17.76 5.56
N ILE A 24 0.54 -16.60 5.28
CA ILE A 24 -0.16 -16.34 4.00
C ILE A 24 0.75 -15.87 2.86
N TYR A 25 2.08 -15.80 3.07
CA TYR A 25 2.99 -15.27 2.06
C TYR A 25 2.90 -16.02 0.73
N GLN A 26 2.74 -17.34 0.78
CA GLN A 26 2.64 -18.17 -0.43
C GLN A 26 1.32 -17.97 -1.19
N GLU A 27 0.26 -17.58 -0.49
CA GLU A 27 -1.07 -17.37 -1.05
C GLU A 27 -1.27 -15.93 -1.55
N PHE A 28 -0.53 -14.99 -0.96
CA PHE A 28 -0.64 -13.57 -1.26
C PHE A 28 -0.10 -13.24 -2.65
N ASN A 29 -0.92 -12.55 -3.46
CA ASN A 29 -0.55 -12.11 -4.80
C ASN A 29 -1.27 -10.80 -5.16
N ILE A 30 -0.68 -10.04 -6.09
CA ILE A 30 -1.23 -8.75 -6.56
C ILE A 30 -1.62 -8.82 -8.05
N LYS A 31 -2.20 -9.95 -8.46
CA LYS A 31 -2.65 -10.14 -9.85
C LYS A 31 -3.77 -9.18 -10.21
N ASN A 32 -4.68 -8.95 -9.27
CA ASN A 32 -5.76 -7.98 -9.41
C ASN A 32 -5.23 -6.54 -9.25
N LYS A 33 -5.93 -5.61 -9.90
CA LYS A 33 -5.63 -4.18 -9.82
C LYS A 33 -5.77 -3.63 -8.40
N LEU A 34 -6.73 -4.14 -7.65
CA LEU A 34 -6.95 -3.81 -6.24
C LEU A 34 -6.85 -5.08 -5.38
N THR A 35 -6.00 -5.08 -4.36
CA THR A 35 -5.81 -6.21 -3.45
C THR A 35 -5.84 -5.72 -1.99
N GLY A 36 -6.69 -6.33 -1.16
CA GLY A 36 -6.80 -6.01 0.26
C GLY A 36 -6.19 -7.08 1.15
N LEU A 37 -5.38 -6.66 2.13
CA LEU A 37 -4.81 -7.51 3.18
C LEU A 37 -5.40 -7.12 4.53
N ILE A 38 -6.42 -7.86 4.98
CA ILE A 38 -7.15 -7.57 6.22
C ILE A 38 -6.81 -8.59 7.29
N GLY A 39 -6.59 -8.10 8.51
CA GLY A 39 -6.41 -8.98 9.67
C GLY A 39 -6.10 -8.22 10.95
N PRO A 40 -6.16 -8.88 12.11
CA PRO A 40 -5.91 -8.25 13.40
C PRO A 40 -4.57 -7.48 13.48
N ARG A 41 -4.47 -6.54 14.42
CA ARG A 41 -3.18 -5.87 14.71
C ARG A 41 -2.17 -6.92 15.21
N GLY A 42 -0.91 -6.75 14.83
CA GLY A 42 0.18 -7.66 15.24
C GLY A 42 0.32 -8.95 14.43
N THR A 43 -0.51 -9.21 13.41
CA THR A 43 -0.40 -10.43 12.57
C THR A 43 0.70 -10.40 11.52
N GLY A 44 1.43 -9.28 11.40
CA GLY A 44 2.58 -9.16 10.49
C GLY A 44 2.25 -8.71 9.07
N LYS A 45 1.13 -8.02 8.85
CA LYS A 45 0.73 -7.47 7.54
C LYS A 45 1.83 -6.60 6.91
N THR A 46 2.33 -5.62 7.67
CA THR A 46 3.44 -4.75 7.24
C THR A 46 4.66 -5.55 6.81
N THR A 47 5.06 -6.55 7.61
CA THR A 47 6.17 -7.45 7.29
C THR A 47 5.92 -8.17 5.96
N LEU A 48 4.71 -8.70 5.78
CA LEU A 48 4.34 -9.41 4.56
C LEU A 48 4.39 -8.51 3.32
N LEU A 49 3.82 -7.30 3.40
CA LEU A 49 3.83 -6.36 2.26
C LEU A 49 5.25 -6.03 1.83
N LEU A 50 6.11 -5.70 2.79
CA LEU A 50 7.49 -5.34 2.50
C LEU A 50 8.33 -6.55 2.04
N GLN A 51 8.10 -7.76 2.60
CA GLN A 51 8.70 -9.02 2.10
C GLN A 51 8.30 -9.27 0.64
N TYR A 52 7.01 -9.12 0.34
CA TYR A 52 6.48 -9.28 -1.01
C TYR A 52 7.11 -8.27 -1.97
N ILE A 53 7.23 -7.00 -1.57
CA ILE A 53 7.91 -6.00 -2.39
C ILE A 53 9.34 -6.41 -2.66
N ASN A 54 10.06 -6.89 -1.66
CA ASN A 54 11.47 -7.18 -1.85
C ASN A 54 11.71 -8.34 -2.83
N GLU A 55 10.88 -9.37 -2.78
CA GLU A 55 11.10 -10.62 -3.52
C GLU A 55 10.30 -10.76 -4.81
N LYS A 56 9.13 -10.12 -4.91
CA LYS A 56 8.20 -10.29 -6.04
C LYS A 56 8.09 -9.06 -6.94
N ILE A 57 8.61 -7.91 -6.50
CA ILE A 57 8.65 -6.71 -7.33
C ILE A 57 10.06 -6.54 -7.91
N ASP A 58 10.13 -6.69 -9.23
CA ASP A 58 11.38 -6.58 -9.99
C ASP A 58 11.91 -5.15 -9.94
N ASN A 59 11.07 -4.19 -10.37
CA ASN A 59 11.42 -2.78 -10.37
C ASN A 59 10.88 -2.07 -9.12
N LYS A 60 11.71 -2.01 -8.08
CA LYS A 60 11.39 -1.37 -6.80
C LYS A 60 11.24 0.16 -6.93
N ASP A 61 11.82 0.77 -7.95
CA ASP A 61 11.67 2.22 -8.20
C ASP A 61 10.32 2.56 -8.86
N GLN A 62 9.56 1.58 -9.36
CA GLN A 62 8.19 1.76 -9.86
C GLN A 62 7.12 1.39 -8.83
N CYS A 63 7.51 1.14 -7.59
CA CYS A 63 6.58 0.88 -6.50
C CYS A 63 6.90 1.71 -5.27
N ILE A 64 5.90 1.86 -4.40
CA ILE A 64 6.09 2.54 -3.13
C ILE A 64 5.29 1.85 -2.02
N TYR A 65 5.87 1.81 -0.83
CA TYR A 65 5.16 1.49 0.40
C TYR A 65 5.00 2.75 1.25
N VAL A 66 3.79 2.97 1.74
CA VAL A 66 3.42 4.14 2.54
C VAL A 66 2.44 3.71 3.62
N THR A 67 2.68 4.14 4.86
CA THR A 67 1.65 4.09 5.92
C THR A 67 0.76 5.31 5.81
N LEU A 68 -0.55 5.10 5.81
CA LEU A 68 -1.50 6.22 5.79
C LEU A 68 -1.77 6.81 7.19
N ASP A 69 -1.19 6.23 8.24
CA ASP A 69 -1.15 6.80 9.60
C ASP A 69 -0.01 7.85 9.73
N HIS A 70 0.18 8.68 8.70
CA HIS A 70 1.22 9.70 8.67
C HIS A 70 0.60 11.10 8.65
N ILE A 71 1.12 12.02 9.48
CA ILE A 71 0.57 13.38 9.66
C ILE A 71 0.42 14.20 8.37
N TYR A 72 1.22 13.88 7.35
CA TYR A 72 1.08 14.42 6.00
C TYR A 72 -0.36 14.34 5.47
N PHE A 73 -1.03 13.20 5.69
CA PHE A 73 -2.38 12.94 5.20
C PHE A 73 -3.47 13.66 6.02
N ALA A 74 -3.10 14.43 7.05
CA ALA A 74 -4.06 15.30 7.73
C ALA A 74 -4.52 16.47 6.86
N ASN A 75 -3.67 16.93 5.93
CA ASN A 75 -3.92 18.11 5.09
C ASN A 75 -3.68 17.84 3.60
N THR A 76 -3.55 16.58 3.20
CA THR A 76 -3.27 16.21 1.81
C THR A 76 -4.08 14.99 1.43
N LEU A 77 -4.76 15.08 0.28
CA LEU A 77 -5.56 13.99 -0.26
C LEU A 77 -4.65 12.87 -0.75
N LEU A 78 -5.09 11.63 -0.57
CA LEU A 78 -4.44 10.45 -1.12
C LEU A 78 -4.43 10.49 -2.65
N THR A 79 -5.48 11.03 -3.28
CA THR A 79 -5.52 11.23 -4.73
C THR A 79 -4.38 12.13 -5.23
N ASP A 80 -4.12 13.24 -4.54
CA ASP A 80 -3.08 14.19 -4.93
C ASP A 80 -1.69 13.58 -4.76
N PHE A 81 -1.51 12.83 -3.65
CA PHE A 81 -0.29 12.08 -3.38
C PHE A 81 0.00 11.03 -4.47
N VAL A 82 -1.02 10.27 -4.87
CA VAL A 82 -0.89 9.27 -5.95
C VAL A 82 -0.62 9.97 -7.29
N ASN A 83 -1.29 11.08 -7.58
CA ASN A 83 -1.08 11.83 -8.80
C ASN A 83 0.37 12.30 -8.94
N GLU A 84 0.95 12.90 -7.89
CA GLU A 84 2.35 13.35 -7.93
C GLU A 84 3.31 12.18 -8.13
N LEU A 85 3.12 11.06 -7.43
CA LEU A 85 3.94 9.86 -7.58
C LEU A 85 3.83 9.22 -8.97
N TYR A 86 2.63 9.21 -9.54
CA TYR A 86 2.37 8.66 -10.86
C TYR A 86 3.02 9.52 -11.95
N GLU A 87 2.78 10.83 -11.94
CA GLU A 87 3.22 11.75 -13.00
C GLU A 87 4.73 12.04 -12.94
N VAL A 88 5.26 12.30 -11.74
CA VAL A 88 6.65 12.77 -11.57
C VAL A 88 7.62 11.60 -11.40
N TYR A 89 7.22 10.57 -10.66
CA TYR A 89 8.08 9.45 -10.27
C TYR A 89 7.77 8.16 -11.03
N VAL A 90 6.75 8.16 -11.89
CA VAL A 90 6.35 7.01 -12.73
C VAL A 90 6.04 5.77 -11.88
N ILE A 91 5.51 5.97 -10.67
CA ILE A 91 5.08 4.89 -9.78
C ILE A 91 3.82 4.24 -10.32
N LYS A 92 3.83 2.91 -10.40
CA LYS A 92 2.71 2.10 -10.90
C LYS A 92 2.15 1.13 -9.86
N ILE A 93 2.86 0.86 -8.76
CA ILE A 93 2.41 -0.08 -7.73
C ILE A 93 2.44 0.59 -6.36
N PHE A 94 1.29 0.69 -5.73
CA PHE A 94 1.10 1.38 -4.46
C PHE A 94 0.74 0.38 -3.36
N PHE A 95 1.52 0.38 -2.29
CA PHE A 95 1.27 -0.40 -1.07
C PHE A 95 0.91 0.55 0.08
N PHE A 96 -0.38 0.63 0.41
CA PHE A 96 -0.91 1.46 1.48
C PHE A 96 -1.15 0.66 2.76
N ASP A 97 -0.35 0.91 3.79
CA ASP A 97 -0.54 0.29 5.09
C ASP A 97 -1.47 1.10 5.99
N GLU A 98 -2.14 0.40 6.90
CA GLU A 98 -3.07 0.97 7.87
C GLU A 98 -4.15 1.88 7.24
N ILE A 99 -4.74 1.47 6.11
CA ILE A 99 -5.67 2.31 5.32
C ILE A 99 -6.85 2.84 6.14
N HIS A 100 -7.32 2.07 7.12
CA HIS A 100 -8.39 2.46 8.05
C HIS A 100 -8.06 3.67 8.94
N LYS A 101 -6.80 4.11 9.00
CA LYS A 101 -6.39 5.34 9.70
C LYS A 101 -6.62 6.60 8.85
N TYR A 102 -6.76 6.44 7.53
CA TYR A 102 -7.01 7.54 6.62
C TYR A 102 -8.51 7.84 6.51
N PRO A 103 -8.98 9.06 6.81
CA PRO A 103 -10.37 9.43 6.63
C PRO A 103 -10.81 9.31 5.16
N ASN A 104 -12.05 8.91 4.91
CA ASN A 104 -12.62 8.81 3.56
C ASN A 104 -11.86 7.91 2.57
N TRP A 105 -11.02 6.99 3.08
CA TRP A 105 -10.16 6.14 2.25
C TRP A 105 -10.92 5.41 1.14
N ASN A 106 -12.16 4.97 1.40
CA ASN A 106 -12.97 4.20 0.46
C ASN A 106 -13.25 5.00 -0.82
N GLN A 107 -13.61 6.28 -0.66
CA GLN A 107 -13.98 7.15 -1.76
C GLN A 107 -12.75 7.51 -2.59
N GLU A 108 -11.64 7.85 -1.93
CA GLU A 108 -10.40 8.19 -2.64
C GLU A 108 -9.77 6.99 -3.31
N LEU A 109 -9.78 5.82 -2.66
CA LEU A 109 -9.31 4.58 -3.26
C LEU A 109 -10.09 4.23 -4.53
N LYS A 110 -11.42 4.43 -4.52
CA LYS A 110 -12.27 4.26 -5.71
C LYS A 110 -11.89 5.26 -6.80
N ASN A 111 -11.76 6.54 -6.47
CA ASN A 111 -11.36 7.57 -7.43
C ASN A 111 -10.02 7.23 -8.08
N ILE A 112 -9.02 6.83 -7.29
CA ILE A 112 -7.71 6.40 -7.77
C ILE A 112 -7.84 5.16 -8.68
N TYR A 113 -8.64 4.18 -8.27
CA TYR A 113 -8.90 2.99 -9.08
C TYR A 113 -9.54 3.34 -10.44
N ASP A 114 -10.50 4.26 -10.47
CA ASP A 114 -11.20 4.64 -11.70
C ASP A 114 -10.33 5.52 -12.61
N SER A 115 -9.50 6.42 -12.05
CA SER A 115 -8.70 7.39 -12.80
C SER A 115 -7.41 6.82 -13.40
N TYR A 116 -6.80 5.80 -12.78
CA TYR A 116 -5.49 5.29 -13.19
C TYR A 116 -5.60 3.82 -13.65
N PRO A 117 -5.83 3.53 -14.94
CA PRO A 117 -6.11 2.18 -15.44
C PRO A 117 -4.95 1.19 -15.28
N ASP A 118 -3.72 1.70 -15.25
CA ASP A 118 -2.47 0.93 -15.34
C ASP A 118 -1.71 0.79 -14.02
N ILE A 119 -2.24 1.35 -12.91
CA ILE A 119 -1.64 1.18 -11.59
C ILE A 119 -2.20 -0.04 -10.87
N LYS A 120 -1.45 -0.58 -9.92
CA LYS A 120 -1.90 -1.58 -8.95
C LYS A 120 -1.90 -1.01 -7.55
N ILE A 121 -2.93 -1.33 -6.78
CA ILE A 121 -3.10 -0.86 -5.41
C ILE A 121 -3.26 -2.06 -4.49
N VAL A 122 -2.44 -2.06 -3.46
CA VAL A 122 -2.45 -3.04 -2.39
C VAL A 122 -2.65 -2.27 -1.11
N PHE A 123 -3.64 -2.64 -0.30
CA PHE A 123 -3.86 -1.99 0.98
C PHE A 123 -3.93 -2.97 2.14
N SER A 124 -3.57 -2.51 3.32
CA SER A 124 -3.63 -3.27 4.56
C SER A 124 -4.53 -2.59 5.58
N GLY A 125 -5.33 -3.38 6.31
CA GLY A 125 -6.28 -2.88 7.30
C GLY A 125 -6.44 -3.82 8.49
N SER A 126 -6.92 -3.28 9.61
CA SER A 126 -7.31 -4.10 10.75
C SER A 126 -8.61 -4.85 10.45
N SER A 127 -8.86 -5.97 11.14
CA SER A 127 -10.07 -6.79 10.98
C SER A 127 -11.39 -6.05 11.29
N SER A 128 -11.31 -4.88 11.92
CA SER A 128 -12.42 -3.98 12.19
C SER A 128 -12.66 -2.98 11.06
N ILE A 129 -11.95 -3.10 9.94
CA ILE A 129 -12.35 -2.40 8.73
C ILE A 129 -13.73 -2.96 8.39
N ASP A 130 -14.76 -2.13 8.61
CA ASP A 130 -16.14 -2.52 8.37
C ASP A 130 -16.20 -3.22 7.04
N LEU A 131 -16.66 -4.48 7.07
CA LEU A 131 -16.89 -5.34 5.93
C LEU A 131 -17.26 -4.45 4.75
N ILE A 132 -16.34 -4.33 3.78
CA ILE A 132 -16.60 -3.73 2.49
C ILE A 132 -17.82 -4.49 2.00
N LYS A 133 -19.01 -3.93 2.22
CA LYS A 133 -20.26 -4.51 1.78
C LYS A 133 -20.07 -4.64 0.28
N GLY A 134 -19.95 -5.89 -0.14
CA GLY A 134 -19.77 -6.26 -1.54
C GLY A 134 -20.91 -5.64 -2.32
N SER A 135 -20.56 -4.67 -3.16
CA SER A 135 -21.36 -4.20 -4.28
C SER A 135 -20.53 -3.18 -5.04
N TYR A 136 -19.50 -3.66 -5.74
CA TYR A 136 -19.13 -3.21 -7.07
C TYR A 136 -18.63 -4.41 -7.86
#